data_AF-A0A2V6M8R0-F1
#
_entry.id   AF-A0A2V6M8R0-F1
#
_cell.length_a   1.000
_cell.length_b   1.000
_cell.length_c   1.000
_cell.angle_alpha   90.00
_cell.angle_beta   90.00
_cell.angle_gamma   90.00
#
_symmetry.space_group_name_H-M   'P 1'
#
loop_
_entity.id
_entity.type
_entity.pdbx_description
1 polymer ?
#
loop_
_entity_poly.entity_id
_entity_poly.type
_entity_poly.pdbx_seq_one_letter_code
_entity_poly.pdbx_strand_id
1 'polypeptide(L)'
;MVVSAALKPLSDGLYDTSKWAAKIFGPPESGDNATTKQFLKMGQAALMEGWLSNIPFITSIAFFSAIGLGFFCHWWMAIVIYFGGVALGFLTKLLFMRSVSHYLVFLHHKMLNRQIDYKKDNDIERAEAAESYCRDLAELIYIYQDSSVRPPSEKQLLQIPYGDRYYWLEQAAIQNA
;
A
#
# COMPACT_ATOMS: atom_id res chain seq x y z
N MET A 1 14.61 7.92 -13.74
CA MET A 1 13.48 8.84 -13.47
C MET A 1 12.14 8.35 -14.02
N VAL A 2 12.02 7.96 -15.30
CA VAL A 2 10.71 7.56 -15.87
C VAL A 2 10.16 6.29 -15.22
N VAL A 3 11.00 5.25 -15.06
CA VAL A 3 10.60 3.99 -14.40
C VAL A 3 10.17 4.23 -12.94
N SER A 4 10.93 5.04 -12.19
CA SER A 4 10.57 5.37 -10.80
C SER A 4 9.29 6.21 -10.72
N ALA A 5 9.07 7.14 -11.66
CA ALA A 5 7.85 7.94 -11.72
C ALA A 5 6.61 7.13 -12.10
N ALA A 6 6.76 6.13 -12.98
CA ALA A 6 5.69 5.22 -13.39
C ALA A 6 5.33 4.20 -12.29
N LEU A 7 6.34 3.70 -11.56
CA LEU A 7 6.12 2.74 -10.46
C LEU A 7 5.64 3.40 -9.17
N LYS A 8 5.94 4.68 -8.96
CA LYS A 8 5.56 5.40 -7.74
C LYS A 8 4.06 5.37 -7.39
N PRO A 9 3.11 5.71 -8.29
CA PRO A 9 1.68 5.65 -7.96
C PRO A 9 1.19 4.23 -7.65
N LEU A 10 1.79 3.21 -8.28
CA LEU A 10 1.50 1.81 -7.97
C LEU A 10 2.05 1.43 -6.58
N SER A 11 3.32 1.77 -6.32
CA SER A 11 4.01 1.54 -5.05
C SER A 11 3.28 2.20 -3.89
N ASP A 12 3.01 3.50 -4.00
CA ASP A 12 2.35 4.29 -2.96
C ASP A 12 0.92 3.80 -2.74
N GLY A 13 0.17 3.51 -3.83
CA GLY A 13 -1.20 3.02 -3.72
C GLY A 13 -1.30 1.64 -3.07
N LEU A 14 -0.40 0.71 -3.40
CA LEU A 14 -0.31 -0.61 -2.74
C LEU A 14 0.10 -0.48 -1.27
N TYR A 15 1.07 0.39 -0.98
CA TYR A 15 1.55 0.63 0.37
C TYR A 15 0.49 1.26 1.27
N ASP A 16 -0.16 2.32 0.79
CA ASP A 16 -1.23 3.03 1.50
C ASP A 16 -2.44 2.09 1.70
N THR A 17 -2.84 1.32 0.68
CA THR A 17 -3.96 0.36 0.78
C THR A 17 -3.64 -0.79 1.72
N SER A 18 -2.42 -1.35 1.70
CA SER A 18 -2.05 -2.46 2.58
C SER A 18 -1.99 -2.04 4.05
N LYS A 19 -1.46 -0.83 4.35
CA LYS A 19 -1.50 -0.26 5.70
C LYS A 19 -2.93 -0.08 6.18
N TRP A 20 -3.79 0.44 5.31
CA TRP A 20 -5.19 0.68 5.62
C TRP A 20 -5.96 -0.63 5.85
N ALA A 21 -5.82 -1.61 4.96
CA ALA A 21 -6.43 -2.93 5.13
C ALA A 21 -5.95 -3.61 6.43
N ALA A 22 -4.65 -3.56 6.73
CA ALA A 22 -4.12 -4.07 7.99
C ALA A 22 -4.71 -3.37 9.23
N LYS A 23 -5.03 -2.08 9.13
CA LYS A 23 -5.69 -1.33 10.20
C LYS A 23 -7.14 -1.77 10.41
N ILE A 24 -7.86 -2.01 9.33
CA ILE A 24 -9.25 -2.47 9.38
C ILE A 24 -9.36 -3.93 9.86
N PHE A 25 -8.37 -4.76 9.56
CA PHE A 25 -8.32 -6.13 10.09
C PHE A 25 -7.93 -6.18 11.58
N GLY A 26 -7.47 -5.06 12.14
CA GLY A 26 -7.17 -4.95 13.56
C GLY A 26 -8.44 -4.91 14.44
N PRO A 27 -8.34 -5.29 15.73
CA PRO A 27 -9.47 -5.26 16.65
C PRO A 27 -10.02 -3.83 16.80
N PRO A 28 -11.35 -3.62 16.82
CA PRO A 28 -11.94 -2.28 16.88
C PRO A 28 -11.60 -1.48 18.14
N GLU A 29 -11.30 -2.15 19.25
CA GLU A 29 -10.89 -1.52 20.52
C GLU A 29 -9.37 -1.30 20.62
N SER A 30 -8.61 -1.56 19.56
CA SER A 30 -7.17 -1.38 19.60
C SER A 30 -6.80 0.12 19.61
N GLY A 31 -6.29 0.60 20.75
CA GLY A 31 -5.72 1.94 20.88
C GLY A 31 -4.37 2.07 20.17
N ASP A 32 -3.88 3.30 19.99
CA ASP A 32 -2.59 3.58 19.36
C ASP A 32 -1.40 3.29 20.32
N ASN A 33 -1.17 2.01 20.61
CA ASN A 33 -0.09 1.53 21.48
C ASN A 33 1.00 0.78 20.68
N ALA A 34 2.12 0.45 21.34
CA ALA A 34 3.26 -0.21 20.69
C ALA A 34 2.91 -1.57 20.08
N THR A 35 2.04 -2.34 20.74
CA THR A 35 1.57 -3.65 20.29
C THR A 35 0.71 -3.53 19.03
N THR A 36 -0.21 -2.58 18.99
CA THR A 36 -1.03 -2.29 17.81
C THR A 36 -0.18 -1.84 16.63
N LYS A 37 0.87 -1.04 16.88
CA LYS A 37 1.83 -0.64 15.83
C LYS A 37 2.63 -1.81 15.29
N GLN A 38 3.01 -2.77 16.14
CA GLN A 38 3.65 -4.01 15.68
C GLN A 38 2.68 -4.87 14.88
N PHE A 39 1.43 -5.01 15.33
CA PHE A 39 0.38 -5.72 14.59
C PHE A 39 0.16 -5.11 13.21
N LEU A 40 0.04 -3.79 13.10
CA LEU A 40 -0.07 -3.08 11.82
C LEU A 40 1.11 -3.37 10.90
N LYS A 41 2.34 -3.31 11.43
CA LYS A 41 3.54 -3.63 10.65
C LYS A 41 3.53 -5.07 10.16
N MET A 42 3.14 -6.02 11.01
CA MET A 42 3.06 -7.43 10.66
C MET A 42 1.96 -7.71 9.65
N GLY A 43 0.76 -7.17 9.84
CA GLY A 43 -0.36 -7.31 8.91
C GLY A 43 -0.06 -6.66 7.55
N GLN A 44 0.57 -5.48 7.56
CA GLN A 44 1.04 -4.85 6.34
C GLN A 44 2.10 -5.71 5.63
N ALA A 45 3.08 -6.23 6.37
CA ALA A 45 4.12 -7.09 5.83
C ALA A 45 3.50 -8.38 5.24
N ALA A 46 2.56 -8.99 5.95
CA ALA A 46 1.81 -10.15 5.48
C ALA A 46 1.07 -9.84 4.17
N LEU A 47 0.47 -8.66 4.02
CA LEU A 47 -0.17 -8.28 2.75
C LEU A 47 0.85 -7.99 1.63
N MET A 48 2.00 -7.38 1.96
CA MET A 48 3.00 -6.93 1.00
C MET A 48 4.13 -7.94 0.70
N GLU A 49 4.12 -9.13 1.30
CA GLU A 49 5.20 -10.13 1.18
C GLU A 49 5.58 -10.53 -0.26
N GLY A 50 6.82 -10.96 -0.48
CA GLY A 50 7.32 -11.37 -1.80
C GLY A 50 7.65 -10.19 -2.73
N TRP A 51 7.45 -10.34 -4.05
CA TRP A 51 7.85 -9.32 -5.04
C TRP A 51 7.24 -7.93 -4.81
N LEU A 52 6.07 -7.86 -4.19
CA LEU A 52 5.38 -6.60 -3.87
C LEU A 52 6.19 -5.71 -2.92
N SER A 53 6.89 -6.30 -1.94
CA SER A 53 7.79 -5.58 -1.04
C SER A 53 9.03 -5.02 -1.74
N ASN A 54 9.42 -5.59 -2.89
CA ASN A 54 10.58 -5.15 -3.65
C ASN A 54 10.29 -3.87 -4.46
N ILE A 55 9.02 -3.58 -4.79
CA ILE A 55 8.66 -2.40 -5.60
C ILE A 55 9.07 -1.07 -4.95
N PRO A 56 8.70 -0.77 -3.68
CA PRO A 56 9.14 0.47 -3.02
C PRO A 56 10.66 0.50 -2.82
N PHE A 57 11.30 -0.65 -2.59
CA PHE A 57 12.75 -0.76 -2.44
C PHE A 57 13.51 -0.45 -3.75
N ILE A 58 13.12 -1.08 -4.86
CA ILE A 58 13.71 -0.85 -6.19
C ILE A 58 13.49 0.60 -6.62
N THR A 59 12.30 1.14 -6.39
CA THR A 59 11.97 2.53 -6.72
C THR A 59 12.87 3.51 -5.95
N SER A 60 13.14 3.23 -4.67
CA SER A 60 14.02 4.05 -3.83
C SER A 60 15.47 3.96 -4.30
N ILE A 61 15.99 2.76 -4.56
CA ILE A 61 17.36 2.57 -5.08
C ILE A 61 17.52 3.33 -6.39
N ALA A 62 16.61 3.12 -7.36
CA ALA A 62 16.70 3.79 -8.65
C ALA A 62 16.70 5.32 -8.54
N PHE A 63 15.96 5.87 -7.56
CA PHE A 63 15.94 7.30 -7.30
C PHE A 63 17.25 7.81 -6.70
N PHE A 64 17.76 7.17 -5.64
CA PHE A 64 19.03 7.57 -5.02
C PHE A 64 20.23 7.35 -5.93
N SER A 65 20.23 6.28 -6.73
CA SER A 65 21.26 6.06 -7.75
C SER A 65 21.26 7.18 -8.79
N ALA A 66 20.08 7.65 -9.22
CA ALA A 66 19.99 8.78 -10.15
C ALA A 66 20.52 10.09 -9.54
N ILE A 67 20.26 10.34 -8.26
CA ILE A 67 20.82 11.50 -7.53
C ILE A 67 22.35 11.39 -7.46
N GLY A 68 22.87 10.22 -7.08
CA GLY A 68 24.31 9.98 -6.98
C GLY A 68 25.02 10.18 -8.32
N LEU A 69 24.51 9.57 -9.40
CA LEU A 69 25.04 9.77 -10.75
C LEU A 69 24.97 11.25 -11.18
N GLY A 70 23.86 11.92 -10.88
CA GLY A 70 23.71 13.35 -11.14
C GLY A 70 24.77 14.18 -10.43
N PHE A 71 25.03 13.90 -9.15
CA PHE A 71 26.06 14.58 -8.37
C PHE A 71 27.46 14.42 -8.98
N PHE A 72 27.82 13.19 -9.39
CA PHE A 72 29.11 12.92 -10.03
C PHE A 72 29.25 13.57 -11.41
N CYS A 73 28.15 13.75 -12.15
CA CYS A 73 28.16 14.53 -13.37
C CYS A 73 28.42 16.01 -13.05
N HIS A 74 27.55 16.65 -12.26
CA HIS A 74 27.68 18.04 -11.81
C HIS A 74 26.97 18.19 -10.45
N TRP A 75 27.59 18.89 -9.49
CA TRP A 75 27.05 18.98 -8.12
C TRP A 75 25.60 19.51 -8.04
N TRP A 76 25.22 20.44 -8.91
CA TRP A 76 23.86 21.02 -8.96
C TRP A 76 22.82 20.11 -9.63
N MET A 77 23.25 19.12 -10.44
CA MET A 77 22.33 18.16 -11.07
C MET A 77 21.64 17.27 -10.04
N ALA A 78 22.30 16.99 -8.91
CA ALA A 78 21.66 16.31 -7.78
C ALA A 78 20.43 17.07 -7.27
N ILE A 79 20.53 18.40 -7.18
CA ILE A 79 19.45 19.29 -6.72
C ILE A 79 18.30 19.25 -7.73
N VAL A 80 18.59 19.37 -9.02
CA VAL A 80 17.58 19.34 -10.08
C VAL A 80 16.87 17.99 -10.15
N ILE A 81 17.61 16.89 -10.05
CA ILE A 81 17.03 15.53 -10.05
C ILE A 81 16.16 15.31 -8.80
N TYR A 82 16.59 15.81 -7.64
CA TYR A 82 15.82 15.71 -6.41
C TYR A 82 14.47 16.45 -6.54
N PHE A 83 14.49 17.74 -6.85
CA PHE A 83 13.26 18.54 -6.97
C PHE A 83 12.39 18.07 -8.13
N GLY A 84 12.98 17.76 -9.29
CA GLY A 84 12.27 17.22 -10.44
C GLY A 84 11.61 15.87 -10.12
N GLY A 85 12.28 15.00 -9.38
CA GLY A 85 11.72 13.71 -8.95
C GLY A 85 10.61 13.83 -7.92
N VAL A 86 10.72 14.78 -6.97
CA VAL A 86 9.64 15.06 -6.00
C VAL A 86 8.42 15.61 -6.73
N ALA A 87 8.59 16.62 -7.58
CA ALA A 87 7.50 17.23 -8.34
C ALA A 87 6.83 16.20 -9.29
N LEU A 88 7.63 15.44 -10.04
CA LEU A 88 7.11 14.40 -10.93
C LEU A 88 6.40 13.31 -10.15
N GLY A 89 6.92 12.90 -8.99
CA GLY A 89 6.28 11.90 -8.14
C GLY A 89 4.95 12.35 -7.55
N PHE A 90 4.85 13.63 -7.16
CA PHE A 90 3.58 14.22 -6.72
C PHE A 90 2.57 14.27 -7.87
N LEU A 91 3.02 14.72 -9.05
CA LEU A 91 2.19 14.81 -10.25
C LEU A 91 1.67 13.44 -10.70
N THR A 92 2.54 12.42 -10.72
CA THR A 92 2.12 11.06 -11.10
C THR A 92 1.19 10.43 -10.08
N LYS A 93 1.36 10.70 -8.78
CA LYS A 93 0.39 10.29 -7.75
C LYS A 93 -0.97 10.96 -7.98
N LEU A 94 -1.00 12.24 -8.32
CA LEU A 94 -2.26 12.96 -8.54
C LEU A 94 -3.05 12.42 -9.75
N LEU A 95 -2.34 12.12 -10.84
CA LEU A 95 -2.92 11.72 -12.13
C LEU A 95 -3.18 10.21 -12.27
N PHE A 96 -2.31 9.37 -11.72
CA PHE A 96 -2.30 7.92 -12.00
C PHE A 96 -2.60 7.04 -10.80
N MET A 97 -2.77 7.59 -9.58
CA MET A 97 -3.20 6.81 -8.43
C MET A 97 -4.63 6.29 -8.65
N ARG A 98 -4.80 4.98 -8.52
CA ARG A 98 -6.07 4.29 -8.72
C ARG A 98 -6.90 4.26 -7.44
N SER A 99 -8.13 3.75 -7.53
CA SER A 99 -9.00 3.53 -6.39
C SER A 99 -8.48 2.43 -5.46
N VAL A 100 -8.93 2.45 -4.20
CA VAL A 100 -8.69 1.39 -3.22
C VAL A 100 -9.07 0.02 -3.75
N SER A 101 -10.21 -0.08 -4.45
CA SER A 101 -10.70 -1.34 -5.03
C SER A 101 -9.69 -2.00 -5.96
N HIS A 102 -9.02 -1.23 -6.82
CA HIS A 102 -7.99 -1.74 -7.72
C HIS A 102 -6.84 -2.41 -6.95
N TYR A 103 -6.34 -1.74 -5.90
CA TYR A 103 -5.23 -2.26 -5.11
C TYR A 103 -5.65 -3.43 -4.21
N LEU A 104 -6.88 -3.43 -3.69
CA LEU A 104 -7.43 -4.56 -2.93
C LEU A 104 -7.52 -5.84 -3.77
N VAL A 105 -8.03 -5.73 -5.00
CA VAL A 105 -8.07 -6.87 -5.94
C VAL A 105 -6.66 -7.40 -6.22
N PHE A 106 -5.69 -6.51 -6.38
CA PHE A 106 -4.29 -6.89 -6.57
C PHE A 106 -3.72 -7.63 -5.35
N LEU A 107 -3.96 -7.12 -4.14
CA LEU A 107 -3.54 -7.76 -2.89
C LEU A 107 -4.20 -9.14 -2.71
N HIS A 108 -5.50 -9.24 -2.97
CA HIS A 108 -6.25 -10.50 -2.88
C HIS A 108 -5.71 -11.55 -3.85
N HIS A 109 -5.50 -11.20 -5.11
CA HIS A 109 -4.93 -12.13 -6.10
C HIS A 109 -3.53 -12.62 -5.68
N LYS A 110 -2.70 -11.75 -5.12
CA LYS A 110 -1.38 -12.15 -4.62
C LYS A 110 -1.47 -13.05 -3.39
N MET A 111 -2.38 -12.77 -2.46
CA MET A 111 -2.59 -13.61 -1.28
C MET A 111 -3.09 -15.01 -1.65
N LEU A 112 -3.97 -15.13 -2.65
CA LEU A 112 -4.41 -16.43 -3.18
C LEU A 112 -3.24 -17.26 -3.71
N ASN A 113 -2.33 -16.66 -4.47
CA ASN A 113 -1.15 -17.37 -4.97
C ASN A 113 -0.26 -17.85 -3.82
N ARG A 114 -0.06 -17.02 -2.78
CA ARG A 114 0.70 -17.43 -1.59
C ARG A 114 0.03 -18.56 -0.83
N GLN A 115 -1.30 -18.53 -0.68
CA GLN A 115 -2.05 -19.63 -0.07
C GLN A 115 -1.79 -20.95 -0.81
N ILE A 116 -1.78 -20.92 -2.15
CA ILE A 116 -1.48 -22.10 -2.98
C ILE A 116 -0.03 -22.56 -2.76
N ASP A 117 0.93 -21.62 -2.74
CA ASP A 117 2.34 -21.92 -2.49
C ASP A 117 2.56 -22.55 -1.10
N TYR A 118 1.95 -22.00 -0.04
CA TYR A 118 2.01 -22.58 1.31
C TYR A 118 1.40 -23.98 1.38
N LYS A 119 0.27 -24.22 0.70
CA LYS A 119 -0.33 -25.56 0.59
C LYS A 119 0.60 -26.54 -0.12
N LYS A 120 1.30 -26.10 -1.17
CA LYS A 120 2.29 -26.91 -1.89
C LYS A 120 3.50 -27.25 -1.01
N ASP A 121 3.92 -26.32 -0.17
CA ASP A 121 5.06 -26.47 0.74
C ASP A 121 4.68 -27.22 2.05
N ASN A 122 3.43 -27.69 2.18
CA ASN A 122 2.86 -28.30 3.40
C ASN A 122 2.92 -27.41 4.66
N ASP A 123 2.96 -26.09 4.49
CA ASP A 123 2.89 -25.12 5.59
C ASP A 123 1.41 -24.78 5.88
N ILE A 124 0.77 -25.65 6.67
CA ILE A 124 -0.67 -25.59 6.96
C ILE A 124 -1.03 -24.31 7.73
N GLU A 125 -0.22 -23.92 8.71
CA GLU A 125 -0.48 -22.73 9.54
C GLU A 125 -0.51 -21.45 8.69
N ARG A 126 0.46 -21.28 7.80
CA ARG A 126 0.48 -20.11 6.90
C ARG A 126 -0.60 -20.16 5.84
N ALA A 127 -0.94 -21.36 5.34
CA ALA A 127 -2.04 -21.53 4.40
C ALA A 127 -3.40 -21.13 5.00
N GLU A 128 -3.66 -21.49 6.26
CA GLU A 128 -4.88 -21.10 6.98
C GLU A 128 -4.92 -19.59 7.26
N ALA A 129 -3.79 -19.01 7.69
CA ALA A 129 -3.69 -17.57 7.90
C ALA A 129 -3.93 -16.79 6.58
N ALA A 130 -3.32 -17.23 5.48
CA ALA A 130 -3.55 -16.64 4.16
C ALA A 130 -5.00 -16.78 3.69
N GLU A 131 -5.67 -17.89 4.01
CA GLU A 131 -7.08 -18.09 3.72
C GLU A 131 -7.96 -17.08 4.47
N SER A 132 -7.68 -16.83 5.75
CA SER A 132 -8.38 -15.80 6.53
C SER A 132 -8.23 -14.42 5.88
N TYR A 133 -6.99 -14.03 5.53
CA TYR A 133 -6.74 -12.76 4.83
C TYR A 133 -7.45 -12.68 3.48
N CYS A 134 -7.54 -13.77 2.71
CA CYS A 134 -8.29 -13.79 1.47
C CYS A 134 -9.79 -13.49 1.69
N ARG A 135 -10.40 -14.07 2.73
CA ARG A 135 -11.81 -13.81 3.07
C ARG A 135 -12.02 -12.35 3.48
N ASP A 136 -11.16 -11.82 4.35
CA ASP A 136 -11.23 -10.44 4.80
C ASP A 136 -11.04 -9.44 3.64
N LEU A 137 -10.10 -9.73 2.73
CA LEU A 137 -9.88 -8.94 1.52
C LEU A 137 -11.06 -9.03 0.55
N ALA A 138 -11.66 -10.21 0.37
CA ALA A 138 -12.84 -10.38 -0.49
C ALA A 138 -14.04 -9.56 0.00
N GLU A 139 -14.23 -9.49 1.32
CA GLU A 139 -15.27 -8.66 1.91
C GLU A 139 -15.01 -7.16 1.69
N LEU A 140 -13.78 -6.69 1.90
CA LEU A 140 -13.41 -5.31 1.58
C LEU A 140 -13.55 -5.00 0.08
N ILE A 141 -13.20 -5.94 -0.79
CA ILE A 141 -13.40 -5.77 -2.24
C ILE A 141 -14.89 -5.56 -2.52
N TYR A 142 -15.76 -6.37 -1.94
CA TYR A 142 -17.20 -6.24 -2.12
C TYR A 142 -17.73 -4.88 -1.65
N ILE A 143 -17.30 -4.42 -0.47
CA ILE A 143 -17.70 -3.11 0.09
C ILE A 143 -17.22 -1.94 -0.80
N TYR A 144 -16.02 -2.04 -1.37
CA TYR A 144 -15.39 -0.94 -2.11
C TYR A 144 -15.47 -1.09 -3.64
N GLN A 145 -16.10 -2.13 -4.19
CA GLN A 145 -16.02 -2.48 -5.61
C GLN A 145 -16.42 -1.33 -6.55
N ASP A 146 -17.46 -0.58 -6.19
CA ASP A 146 -18.01 0.53 -6.97
C ASP A 146 -17.49 1.90 -6.49
N SER A 147 -16.56 1.89 -5.53
CA SER A 147 -16.00 3.11 -4.97
C SER A 147 -14.84 3.64 -5.82
N SER A 148 -14.88 4.92 -6.13
CA SER A 148 -13.76 5.67 -6.73
C SER A 148 -12.79 6.21 -5.69
N VAL A 149 -12.96 5.81 -4.43
CA VAL A 149 -12.22 6.33 -3.28
C VAL A 149 -10.75 5.96 -3.41
N ARG A 150 -9.89 6.96 -3.25
CA ARG A 150 -8.42 6.78 -3.29
C ARG A 150 -7.93 6.23 -1.94
N PRO A 151 -6.82 5.47 -1.93
CA PRO A 151 -6.20 5.02 -0.69
C PRO A 151 -5.93 6.19 0.28
N PRO A 152 -6.21 6.02 1.58
CA PRO A 152 -5.96 7.07 2.56
C PRO A 152 -4.47 7.31 2.70
N SER A 153 -4.07 8.58 2.71
CA SER A 153 -2.69 8.96 3.05
C SER A 153 -2.38 8.60 4.51
N GLU A 154 -1.10 8.53 4.86
CA GLU A 154 -0.67 8.24 6.23
C GLU A 154 -1.29 9.16 7.29
N LYS A 155 -1.48 10.45 6.96
CA LYS A 155 -2.16 11.41 7.86
C LYS A 155 -3.64 11.10 8.05
N GLN A 156 -4.32 10.71 6.98
CA GLN A 156 -5.74 10.32 7.03
C GLN A 156 -5.91 8.98 7.76
N LEU A 157 -4.98 8.05 7.55
CA LEU A 157 -4.97 6.74 8.20
C LEU A 157 -4.93 6.86 9.72
N LEU A 158 -4.26 7.86 10.29
CA LEU A 158 -4.26 8.10 11.74
C LEU A 158 -5.65 8.38 12.31
N GLN A 159 -6.54 8.96 11.50
CA GLN A 159 -7.90 9.35 11.91
C GLN A 159 -8.91 8.21 11.77
N ILE A 160 -8.61 7.18 10.97
CA ILE A 160 -9.50 6.04 10.74
C ILE A 160 -9.52 5.15 11.99
N PRO A 161 -10.67 4.84 12.61
CA PRO A 161 -10.73 3.89 13.72
C PRO A 161 -10.36 2.47 13.26
N TYR A 162 -9.80 1.66 14.17
CA TYR A 162 -9.52 0.25 13.87
C TYR A 162 -10.82 -0.53 13.69
N GLY A 163 -10.80 -1.59 12.90
CA GLY A 163 -11.97 -2.46 12.69
C GLY A 163 -13.10 -1.86 11.83
N ASP A 164 -13.10 -0.55 11.59
CA ASP A 164 -14.18 0.12 10.85
C ASP A 164 -13.98 0.02 9.33
N ARG A 165 -14.77 -0.87 8.72
CA ARG A 165 -14.73 -1.18 7.29
C ARG A 165 -15.37 -0.09 6.43
N TYR A 166 -16.29 0.70 6.98
CA TYR A 166 -17.11 1.65 6.23
C TYR A 166 -16.64 3.11 6.36
N TYR A 167 -15.92 3.44 7.44
CA TYR A 167 -15.45 4.80 7.73
C TYR A 167 -14.90 5.56 6.53
N TRP A 168 -14.07 4.91 5.71
CA TRP A 168 -13.40 5.57 4.60
C TRP A 168 -14.34 5.88 3.43
N LEU A 169 -15.35 5.05 3.20
CA LEU A 169 -16.43 5.34 2.26
C LEU A 169 -17.28 6.50 2.74
N GLU A 170 -17.66 6.51 4.02
CA GLU A 170 -18.49 7.56 4.61
C GLU A 170 -17.79 8.93 4.55
N GLN A 171 -16.51 8.99 4.93
CA GLN A 171 -15.71 10.21 4.82
C GLN A 171 -15.60 10.71 3.38
N ALA A 172 -15.42 9.81 2.42
CA ALA A 172 -15.38 10.18 1.01
C ALA A 172 -16.75 10.68 0.50
N ALA A 173 -17.86 10.11 0.99
CA ALA A 173 -19.19 10.59 0.65
C ALA A 173 -19.43 12.01 1.19
N ILE A 174 -19.02 12.30 2.42
CA ILE A 174 -19.13 13.63 3.05
C ILE A 174 -18.31 14.68 2.30
N GLN A 175 -17.12 14.33 1.82
CA GLN A 175 -16.25 15.26 1.09
C GLN A 175 -16.73 15.58 -0.34
N ASN A 176 -17.59 14.74 -0.92
CA ASN A 176 -18.12 14.91 -2.27
C ASN A 176 -19.58 15.41 -2.29
N ALA A 177 -20.21 15.59 -1.12
CA ALA A 177 -21.53 16.18 -0.95
C ALA A 177 -21.44 17.70 -0.82
#